data_AF-A0AAD7BSV9-F1
#
_entry.id   AF-A0AAD7BSV9-F1
#
_cell.length_a   1.000
_cell.length_b   1.000
_cell.length_c   1.000
_cell.angle_alpha   90.00
_cell.angle_beta   90.00
_cell.angle_gamma   90.00
#
_symmetry.space_group_name_H-M   'P 1'
#
loop_
_entity.id
_entity.type
_entity.pdbx_description
1 polymer ?
#
loop_
_entity_poly.entity_id
_entity_poly.type
_entity_poly.pdbx_seq_one_letter_code
_entity_poly.pdbx_strand_id
1 'polypeptide(L)'
;MLKGDYIPSSNNSVQFSYCFDRSLELSRTIYPSGLRLGLRNPDINILHLLYCVRGYHSSQDTWIPVIKELFRLSSESPSPVKVGSVWAVERPNHGEAVLLNAKLLKQHYSVQFSNLQYATAIHAFLTSNFLSVFERNNLVGVGHSGGGGALIQRLSVAYAIGIKFLCNQLF
;
A
#
# COMPACT_ATOMS: atom_id res chain seq x y z
N MET A 1 3.19 31.57 -7.41
CA MET A 1 2.46 31.10 -8.61
C MET A 1 2.49 29.57 -8.59
N LEU A 2 1.50 28.94 -7.95
CA LEU A 2 1.44 27.49 -7.75
C LEU A 2 1.01 26.83 -9.06
N LYS A 3 1.96 26.19 -9.76
CA LYS A 3 1.68 25.42 -10.98
C LYS A 3 1.33 23.99 -10.60
N GLY A 4 0.06 23.66 -10.83
CA GLY A 4 -0.40 22.32 -11.21
C GLY A 4 -0.67 21.36 -10.06
N ASP A 5 -1.95 21.17 -9.76
CA ASP A 5 -2.48 19.93 -9.22
C ASP A 5 -2.19 18.78 -10.20
N TYR A 6 -0.95 18.29 -10.21
CA TYR A 6 -0.62 17.07 -10.95
C TYR A 6 -1.12 15.88 -10.14
N ILE A 7 -2.38 15.51 -10.38
CA ILE A 7 -2.87 14.18 -10.07
C ILE A 7 -2.58 13.36 -11.33
N PRO A 8 -1.72 12.33 -11.31
CA PRO A 8 -1.63 11.40 -12.41
C PRO A 8 -3.02 10.78 -12.62
N SER A 9 -3.69 11.15 -13.71
CA SER A 9 -5.05 10.73 -14.05
C SER A 9 -5.15 9.28 -14.55
N SER A 10 -4.24 8.40 -14.14
CA SER A 10 -4.36 6.96 -14.32
C SER A 10 -4.02 6.28 -12.99
N ASN A 11 -5.06 6.09 -12.16
CA ASN A 11 -4.97 5.08 -11.11
C ASN A 11 -4.72 3.74 -11.83
N ASN A 12 -3.48 3.25 -11.79
CA ASN A 12 -3.13 1.93 -12.30
C ASN A 12 -3.56 0.87 -11.28
N SER A 13 -4.86 0.85 -10.98
CA SER A 13 -5.46 -0.15 -10.13
C SER A 13 -5.40 -1.48 -10.85
N VAL A 14 -4.74 -2.46 -10.25
CA VAL A 14 -4.67 -3.81 -10.81
C VAL A 14 -5.23 -4.78 -9.81
N GLN A 15 -6.03 -5.71 -10.32
CA GLN A 15 -6.65 -6.77 -9.55
C GLN A 15 -5.86 -8.06 -9.73
N PHE A 16 -5.76 -8.85 -8.68
CA PHE A 16 -5.18 -10.18 -8.76
C PHE A 16 -5.72 -11.08 -7.65
N SER A 17 -5.78 -12.38 -7.94
CA SER A 17 -6.24 -13.37 -6.98
C SER A 17 -5.13 -13.79 -6.02
N TYR A 18 -5.49 -14.07 -4.78
CA TYR A 18 -4.64 -14.73 -3.79
C TYR A 18 -5.47 -15.75 -3.02
N CYS A 19 -4.80 -16.71 -2.38
CA CYS A 19 -5.48 -17.77 -1.62
C CYS A 19 -4.87 -17.89 -0.22
N PHE A 20 -5.72 -17.93 0.80
CA PHE A 20 -5.37 -18.35 2.15
C PHE A 20 -6.14 -19.63 2.49
N ASP A 21 -7.46 -19.51 2.58
CA ASP A 21 -8.45 -20.56 2.76
C ASP A 21 -9.40 -20.67 1.54
N ARG A 22 -9.60 -19.56 0.85
CA ARG A 22 -10.38 -19.37 -0.37
C ARG A 22 -9.64 -18.41 -1.30
N SER A 23 -9.89 -18.56 -2.60
CA SER A 23 -9.41 -17.60 -3.60
C SER A 23 -10.22 -16.31 -3.48
N LEU A 24 -9.56 -15.19 -3.17
CA LEU A 24 -10.16 -13.86 -3.12
C LEU A 24 -9.39 -12.93 -4.04
N GLU A 25 -10.08 -11.90 -4.53
CA GLU A 25 -9.50 -10.83 -5.34
C GLU A 25 -8.94 -9.73 -4.45
N LEU A 26 -7.74 -9.26 -4.80
CA LEU A 26 -7.09 -8.13 -4.18
C LEU A 26 -7.05 -6.96 -5.17
N SER A 27 -7.32 -5.75 -4.68
CA SER A 27 -7.10 -4.51 -5.43
C SER A 27 -5.88 -3.78 -4.89
N ARG A 28 -4.99 -3.37 -5.79
CA ARG A 28 -3.84 -2.52 -5.47
C ARG A 28 -3.82 -1.30 -6.37
N THR A 29 -3.45 -0.15 -5.82
CA THR A 29 -3.29 1.11 -6.56
C THR A 29 -1.88 1.65 -6.35
N ILE A 30 -1.28 2.20 -7.41
CA ILE A 30 -0.02 2.94 -7.33
C ILE A 30 -0.25 4.42 -7.59
N TYR A 31 0.33 5.25 -6.73
CA TYR A 31 0.43 6.69 -6.89
C TYR A 31 1.92 7.01 -7.12
N PRO A 32 2.35 7.28 -8.36
CA PRO A 32 3.73 7.71 -8.62
C PRO A 32 3.90 9.19 -8.24
N SER A 33 5.07 9.57 -7.72
CA SER A 33 5.31 10.94 -7.24
C SER A 33 5.45 11.99 -8.34
N GLY A 34 5.40 11.59 -9.62
CA GLY A 34 5.59 12.49 -10.77
C GLY A 34 7.00 13.05 -10.91
N LEU A 35 7.90 12.81 -9.93
CA LEU A 35 9.32 13.11 -10.04
C LEU A 35 9.88 12.40 -11.27
N ARG A 36 10.37 13.18 -12.24
CA ARG A 36 11.18 12.64 -13.32
C ARG A 36 12.48 12.15 -12.70
N LEU A 37 12.53 10.88 -12.34
CA LEU A 37 13.72 10.14 -11.88
C LEU A 37 14.81 10.04 -12.99
N GLY A 38 14.79 10.93 -13.97
CA GLY A 38 15.60 10.91 -15.19
C GLY A 38 17.03 11.38 -15.02
N LEU A 39 17.45 11.75 -13.81
CA LEU A 39 18.85 11.90 -13.47
C LEU A 39 19.07 11.07 -12.20
N ARG A 40 19.70 9.90 -12.35
CA ARG A 40 20.27 9.15 -11.22
C ARG A 40 21.30 10.05 -10.56
N ASN A 41 20.85 10.92 -9.67
CA ASN A 41 21.73 11.50 -8.69
C ASN A 41 22.04 10.37 -7.69
N PRO A 42 23.27 9.83 -7.65
CA PRO A 42 23.62 8.72 -6.78
C PRO A 42 23.42 9.05 -5.29
N ASP A 43 23.31 10.34 -4.95
CA ASP A 43 23.08 10.81 -3.58
C ASP A 43 21.61 10.76 -3.16
N ILE A 44 20.68 10.49 -4.10
CA ILE A 44 19.25 10.44 -3.80
C ILE A 44 18.80 9.00 -3.53
N ASN A 45 18.32 8.77 -2.31
CA ASN A 45 17.68 7.52 -1.91
C ASN A 45 16.18 7.59 -2.16
N ILE A 46 15.65 6.67 -2.96
CA ILE A 46 14.22 6.62 -3.27
C ILE A 46 13.55 5.61 -2.35
N LEU A 47 12.55 6.07 -1.60
CA LEU A 47 11.67 5.23 -0.79
C LEU A 47 10.34 5.01 -1.48
N HIS A 48 9.81 3.81 -1.30
CA HIS A 48 8.47 3.44 -1.74
C HIS A 48 7.64 3.13 -0.50
N LEU A 49 6.42 3.65 -0.43
CA LEU A 49 5.55 3.44 0.73
C LEU A 49 4.47 2.43 0.37
N LEU A 50 4.24 1.46 1.25
CA LEU A 50 3.11 0.54 1.17
C LEU A 50 2.10 0.90 2.25
N TYR A 51 0.94 1.42 1.84
CA TYR A 51 -0.19 1.69 2.72
C TYR A 51 -1.16 0.51 2.75
N CYS A 52 -1.43 0.07 3.97
CA CYS A 52 -2.48 -0.90 4.25
C CYS A 52 -3.70 -0.17 4.81
N VAL A 53 -4.76 -0.14 4.00
CA VAL A 53 -6.00 0.58 4.27
C VAL A 53 -6.70 0.03 5.52
N ARG A 54 -7.32 0.94 6.28
CA ARG A 54 -8.04 0.67 7.54
C ARG A 54 -9.20 -0.32 7.34
N GLY A 55 -9.60 -0.98 8.44
CA GLY A 55 -10.91 -1.62 8.59
C GLY A 55 -12.02 -0.69 9.14
N TYR A 56 -13.22 -0.81 8.57
CA TYR A 56 -14.48 -0.06 8.72
C TYR A 56 -14.55 1.33 8.04
N HIS A 57 -15.41 1.43 7.01
CA HIS A 57 -15.81 2.66 6.28
C HIS A 57 -14.68 3.53 5.68
N SER A 58 -13.47 3.00 5.55
CA SER A 58 -12.35 3.71 4.90
C SER A 58 -11.96 2.98 3.62
N SER A 59 -11.98 3.70 2.50
CA SER A 59 -11.40 3.26 1.23
C SER A 59 -9.94 3.72 1.15
N GLN A 60 -9.20 3.23 0.16
CA GLN A 60 -7.88 3.76 -0.17
C GLN A 60 -7.86 5.29 -0.37
N ASP A 61 -8.99 5.89 -0.77
CA ASP A 61 -9.09 7.33 -1.07
C ASP A 61 -8.87 8.21 0.16
N THR A 62 -9.08 7.69 1.37
CA THR A 62 -8.82 8.43 2.61
C THR A 62 -7.35 8.82 2.75
N TRP A 63 -6.45 8.14 2.04
CA TRP A 63 -5.02 8.42 2.05
C TRP A 63 -4.59 9.45 1.02
N ILE A 64 -5.44 9.81 0.04
CA ILE A 64 -5.06 10.74 -1.04
C ILE A 64 -4.51 12.07 -0.50
N PRO A 65 -5.12 12.74 0.51
CA PRO A 65 -4.56 13.97 1.06
C PRO A 65 -3.18 13.77 1.69
N VAL A 66 -2.98 12.66 2.42
CA VAL A 66 -1.70 12.31 3.05
C VAL A 66 -0.62 12.04 1.99
N ILE A 67 -0.97 11.32 0.93
CA ILE A 67 -0.07 11.00 -0.19
C ILE A 67 0.36 12.29 -0.90
N LYS A 68 -0.58 13.20 -1.18
CA LYS A 68 -0.27 14.51 -1.77
C LYS A 68 0.70 15.30 -0.90
N GLU A 69 0.43 15.36 0.40
CA GLU A 69 1.27 16.09 1.34
C GLU A 69 2.67 15.46 1.47
N LEU A 70 2.76 14.13 1.47
CA LEU A 70 4.05 13.44 1.49
C LEU A 70 4.88 13.69 0.23
N PHE A 71 4.26 13.72 -0.95
CA PHE A 71 4.98 14.09 -2.18
C PHE A 71 5.44 15.55 -2.15
N ARG A 72 4.60 16.47 -1.64
CA ARG A 72 4.95 17.88 -1.47
C ARG A 72 6.13 18.06 -0.51
N LEU A 73 6.04 17.48 0.69
CA LEU A 73 7.12 17.53 1.68
C LEU A 73 8.39 16.86 1.16
N SER A 74 8.26 15.74 0.45
CA SER A 74 9.40 15.05 -0.13
C SER A 74 10.10 15.87 -1.21
N SER A 75 9.36 16.57 -2.07
CA SER A 75 9.95 17.39 -3.13
C SER A 75 10.63 18.65 -2.58
N GLU A 76 10.01 19.32 -1.61
CA GLU A 76 10.51 20.55 -0.98
C GLU A 76 11.64 20.31 0.03
N SER A 77 11.72 19.12 0.62
CA SER A 77 12.76 18.80 1.60
C SER A 77 14.15 18.78 0.97
N PRO A 78 15.19 19.36 1.61
CA PRO A 78 16.58 19.20 1.19
C PRO A 78 17.12 17.78 1.48
N SER A 79 16.33 16.91 2.10
CA SER A 79 16.70 15.53 2.38
C SER A 79 17.11 14.78 1.11
N PRO A 80 18.17 13.94 1.17
CA PRO A 80 18.51 13.03 0.07
C PRO A 80 17.45 11.94 -0.11
N VAL A 81 16.51 11.78 0.81
CA VAL A 81 15.47 10.76 0.76
C VAL A 81 14.22 11.32 0.06
N LYS A 82 13.83 10.68 -1.04
CA LYS A 82 12.66 11.07 -1.84
C LYS A 82 11.63 9.94 -1.92
N VAL A 83 10.34 10.27 -1.86
CA VAL A 83 9.27 9.30 -2.05
C VAL A 83 9.04 9.12 -3.55
N GLY A 84 9.32 7.92 -4.08
CA GLY A 84 9.20 7.62 -5.50
C GLY A 84 7.82 7.16 -5.92
N SER A 85 7.22 6.28 -5.11
CA SER A 85 5.84 5.85 -5.31
C SER A 85 5.19 5.46 -3.99
N VAL A 86 3.87 5.48 -4.03
CA VAL A 86 3.02 5.01 -2.95
C VAL A 86 2.13 3.89 -3.49
N TRP A 87 2.18 2.74 -2.85
CA TRP A 87 1.32 1.59 -3.10
C TRP A 87 0.23 1.55 -2.05
N ALA A 88 -1.04 1.45 -2.46
CA ALA A 88 -2.16 1.17 -1.57
C ALA A 88 -2.68 -0.23 -1.87
N VAL A 89 -2.80 -1.06 -0.84
CA VAL A 89 -3.39 -2.41 -0.95
C VAL A 89 -4.67 -2.44 -0.14
N GLU A 90 -5.80 -2.56 -0.83
CA GLU A 90 -7.11 -2.53 -0.20
C GLU A 90 -7.42 -3.86 0.48
N ARG A 91 -8.13 -3.81 1.62
CA ARG A 91 -8.54 -5.04 2.30
C ARG A 91 -9.63 -5.74 1.47
N PRO A 92 -9.58 -7.07 1.25
CA PRO A 92 -10.51 -7.77 0.36
C PRO A 92 -12.01 -7.64 0.70
N ASN A 93 -12.33 -7.28 1.95
CA ASN A 93 -13.69 -7.02 2.40
C ASN A 93 -13.98 -5.52 2.64
N HIS A 94 -13.22 -4.61 2.02
CA HIS A 94 -13.40 -3.15 2.08
C HIS A 94 -13.35 -2.51 0.69
N GLY A 95 -13.89 -1.28 0.59
CA GLY A 95 -13.86 -0.46 -0.62
C GLY A 95 -14.35 -1.18 -1.88
N GLU A 96 -13.61 -1.01 -2.98
CA GLU A 96 -13.93 -1.62 -4.27
C GLU A 96 -13.70 -3.14 -4.24
N ALA A 97 -12.77 -3.61 -3.41
CA ALA A 97 -12.50 -5.04 -3.27
C ALA A 97 -13.71 -5.82 -2.70
N VAL A 98 -14.66 -5.16 -1.99
CA VAL A 98 -15.93 -5.79 -1.60
C VAL A 98 -16.72 -6.24 -2.81
N LEU A 99 -16.79 -5.40 -3.84
CA LEU A 99 -17.57 -5.67 -5.04
C LEU A 99 -17.00 -6.89 -5.78
N LEU A 100 -15.67 -7.00 -5.82
CA LEU A 100 -14.96 -8.14 -6.42
C LEU A 100 -15.24 -9.45 -5.66
N ASN A 101 -15.35 -9.38 -4.33
CA ASN A 101 -15.47 -10.55 -3.47
C ASN A 101 -16.89 -10.79 -2.94
N ALA A 102 -17.90 -10.03 -3.39
CA ALA A 102 -19.21 -9.94 -2.75
C ALA A 102 -19.87 -11.31 -2.50
N LYS A 103 -19.78 -12.20 -3.49
CA LYS A 103 -20.33 -13.56 -3.39
C LYS A 103 -19.66 -14.36 -2.27
N LEU A 104 -18.32 -14.40 -2.25
CA LEU A 104 -17.55 -15.17 -1.28
C LEU A 104 -17.66 -14.57 0.13
N LEU A 105 -17.64 -13.24 0.24
CA LEU A 105 -17.86 -12.54 1.51
C LEU A 105 -19.21 -12.90 2.12
N LYS A 106 -20.28 -12.89 1.32
CA LYS A 106 -21.62 -13.26 1.78
C LYS A 106 -21.70 -14.73 2.19
N GLN A 107 -21.03 -15.63 1.48
CA GLN A 107 -21.12 -17.07 1.70
C GLN A 107 -20.26 -17.56 2.88
N HIS A 108 -19.09 -16.96 3.09
CA HIS A 108 -18.07 -17.54 3.98
C HIS A 108 -17.57 -16.57 5.05
N TYR A 109 -17.81 -15.27 4.91
CA TYR A 109 -17.27 -14.24 5.81
C TYR A 109 -18.34 -13.25 6.29
N SER A 110 -19.59 -13.68 6.35
CA SER A 110 -20.73 -12.85 6.74
C SER A 110 -20.68 -12.41 8.21
N VAL A 111 -20.03 -13.21 9.06
CA VAL A 111 -19.90 -12.93 10.51
C VAL A 111 -18.54 -12.32 10.83
N GLN A 112 -17.47 -12.86 10.24
CA GLN A 112 -16.10 -12.46 10.57
C GLN A 112 -15.19 -12.57 9.34
N PHE A 113 -14.33 -11.58 9.18
CA PHE A 113 -13.23 -11.60 8.21
C PHE A 113 -11.90 -11.44 8.95
N SER A 114 -11.11 -12.51 9.00
CA SER A 114 -9.87 -12.57 9.79
C SER A 114 -8.84 -11.52 9.36
N ASN A 115 -8.05 -11.01 10.30
CA ASN A 115 -6.92 -10.14 9.96
C ASN A 115 -5.76 -10.93 9.32
N LEU A 116 -5.69 -12.25 9.54
CA LEU A 116 -4.75 -13.14 8.84
C LEU A 116 -5.04 -13.21 7.34
N GLN A 117 -6.30 -13.10 6.96
CA GLN A 117 -6.69 -13.03 5.55
C GLN A 117 -6.05 -11.81 4.88
N TYR A 118 -6.09 -10.67 5.56
CA TYR A 118 -5.49 -9.44 5.05
C TYR A 118 -3.95 -9.49 5.08
N ALA A 119 -3.36 -10.06 6.12
CA ALA A 119 -1.92 -10.30 6.17
C ALA A 119 -1.44 -11.19 5.01
N THR A 120 -2.24 -12.19 4.62
CA THR A 120 -1.96 -13.06 3.48
C THR A 120 -2.12 -12.32 2.15
N ALA A 121 -3.13 -11.46 2.01
CA ALA A 121 -3.27 -10.60 0.84
C ALA A 121 -2.06 -9.68 0.64
N ILE A 122 -1.62 -9.01 1.73
CA ILE A 122 -0.42 -8.18 1.74
C ILE A 122 0.81 -9.03 1.36
N HIS A 123 0.91 -10.26 1.87
CA HIS A 123 1.99 -11.15 1.48
C HIS A 123 2.01 -11.43 -0.02
N ALA A 124 0.87 -11.83 -0.57
CA ALA A 124 0.74 -12.15 -1.98
C ALA A 124 1.12 -10.95 -2.86
N PHE A 125 0.75 -9.74 -2.45
CA PHE A 125 1.24 -8.52 -3.08
C PHE A 125 2.76 -8.39 -3.00
N LEU A 126 3.34 -8.51 -1.80
CA LEU A 126 4.77 -8.39 -1.57
C LEU A 126 5.61 -9.44 -2.31
N THR A 127 5.08 -10.65 -2.56
CA THR A 127 5.79 -11.72 -3.28
C THR A 127 5.52 -11.78 -4.77
N SER A 128 4.48 -11.09 -5.26
CA SER A 128 4.20 -10.96 -6.68
C SER A 128 5.31 -10.23 -7.45
N ASN A 129 5.19 -10.19 -8.78
CA ASN A 129 6.07 -9.42 -9.66
C ASN A 129 5.64 -7.96 -9.83
N PHE A 130 4.72 -7.46 -9.00
CA PHE A 130 4.24 -6.08 -9.06
C PHE A 130 5.25 -5.04 -8.57
N LEU A 131 6.12 -5.44 -7.64
CA LEU A 131 7.20 -4.62 -7.12
C LEU A 131 8.49 -5.02 -7.80
N SER A 132 9.20 -4.05 -8.37
CA SER A 132 10.58 -4.26 -8.79
C SER A 132 11.47 -4.63 -7.59
N VAL A 133 12.62 -5.26 -7.85
CA VAL A 133 13.62 -5.58 -6.81
C VAL A 133 14.04 -4.32 -6.04
N PHE A 134 14.20 -3.21 -6.75
CA PHE A 134 14.55 -1.92 -6.15
C PHE A 134 13.44 -1.40 -5.23
N GLU A 135 12.18 -1.45 -5.66
CA GLU A 135 11.04 -1.04 -4.83
C GLU A 135 10.92 -1.88 -3.58
N ARG A 136 11.07 -3.20 -3.71
CA ARG A 136 10.97 -4.14 -2.60
C ARG A 136 12.04 -3.88 -1.52
N ASN A 137 13.26 -3.60 -1.93
CA ASN A 137 14.38 -3.32 -1.03
C ASN A 137 14.29 -1.96 -0.34
N ASN A 138 13.47 -1.04 -0.88
CA ASN A 138 13.28 0.31 -0.35
C ASN A 138 11.83 0.56 0.08
N LEU A 139 11.10 -0.51 0.39
CA LEU A 139 9.69 -0.45 0.77
C LEU A 139 9.55 -0.18 2.27
N VAL A 140 8.73 0.81 2.60
CA VAL A 140 8.34 1.14 3.97
C VAL A 140 6.86 0.83 4.14
N GLY A 141 6.55 -0.07 5.08
CA GLY A 141 5.18 -0.39 5.42
C GLY A 141 4.58 0.70 6.32
N VAL A 142 3.38 1.16 5.99
CA VAL A 142 2.58 2.07 6.81
C VAL A 142 1.18 1.49 6.94
N GLY A 143 0.77 1.22 8.17
CA GLY A 143 -0.54 0.63 8.43
C GLY A 143 -1.17 1.22 9.68
N HIS A 144 -2.47 1.45 9.61
CA HIS A 144 -3.28 1.92 10.73
C HIS A 144 -4.18 0.80 11.24
N SER A 145 -4.30 0.65 12.56
CA SER A 145 -5.16 -0.35 13.23
C SER A 145 -5.00 -1.75 12.62
N GLY A 146 -6.07 -2.36 12.08
CA GLY A 146 -6.03 -3.67 11.44
C GLY A 146 -5.00 -3.80 10.31
N GLY A 147 -4.75 -2.73 9.54
CA GLY A 147 -3.72 -2.72 8.50
C GLY A 147 -2.30 -2.76 9.07
N GLY A 148 -2.06 -2.06 10.19
CA GLY A 148 -0.80 -2.16 10.93
C GLY A 148 -0.60 -3.55 11.52
N GLY A 149 -1.64 -4.12 12.13
CA GLY A 149 -1.61 -5.49 12.64
C GLY A 149 -1.38 -6.54 11.54
N ALA A 150 -1.93 -6.33 10.34
CA ALA A 150 -1.73 -7.23 9.21
C ALA A 150 -0.29 -7.17 8.66
N LEU A 151 0.30 -5.96 8.59
CA LEU A 151 1.72 -5.78 8.27
C LEU A 151 2.61 -6.50 9.29
N ILE A 152 2.40 -6.27 10.58
CA ILE A 152 3.21 -6.90 11.64
C ILE A 152 3.09 -8.43 11.61
N GLN A 153 1.87 -8.96 11.49
CA GLN A 153 1.63 -10.41 11.39
C GLN A 153 2.35 -11.04 10.20
N ARG A 154 2.57 -10.29 9.10
CA ARG A 154 3.32 -10.84 7.98
C ARG A 154 4.83 -10.68 8.11
N LEU A 155 5.29 -9.61 8.76
CA LEU A 155 6.70 -9.36 9.00
C LEU A 155 7.33 -10.29 10.03
N SER A 156 6.55 -10.85 10.97
CA SER A 156 7.04 -11.88 11.90
C SER A 156 7.51 -13.16 11.20
N VAL A 157 7.13 -13.36 9.94
CA VAL A 157 7.60 -14.46 9.07
C VAL A 157 8.65 -13.98 8.04
N ALA A 158 8.91 -12.67 7.95
CA ALA A 158 9.67 -12.04 6.86
C ALA A 158 10.85 -11.16 7.33
N TYR A 159 11.56 -11.56 8.40
CA TYR A 159 12.86 -10.97 8.77
C TYR A 159 13.95 -11.09 7.68
N ALA A 160 13.64 -11.71 6.54
CA ALA A 160 14.55 -11.89 5.40
C ALA A 160 14.51 -10.76 4.35
N ILE A 161 13.62 -9.75 4.43
CA ILE A 161 13.35 -8.85 3.27
C ILE A 161 13.51 -7.32 3.53
N GLY A 162 14.14 -6.90 4.63
CA GLY A 162 14.63 -5.50 4.77
C GLY A 162 13.57 -4.37 4.87
N ILE A 163 12.32 -4.66 5.24
CA ILE A 163 11.24 -3.66 5.35
C ILE A 163 11.40 -2.85 6.65
N LYS A 164 11.37 -1.51 6.55
CA LYS A 164 11.40 -0.56 7.69
C LYS A 164 9.97 -0.08 8.02
N PHE A 165 9.66 0.21 9.29
CA PHE A 165 8.29 0.54 9.74
C PHE A 165 8.19 1.87 10.49
N LEU A 166 7.06 2.56 10.33
CA LEU A 166 6.60 3.65 11.18
C LEU A 166 5.18 3.31 11.69
N CYS A 167 5.04 3.10 13.00
CA CYS A 167 3.74 2.95 13.67
C CYS A 167 3.39 4.26 14.36
N ASN A 168 2.26 4.87 14.01
CA ASN A 168 1.61 5.85 14.89
C ASN A 168 0.39 5.19 15.50
N GLN A 169 0.52 4.76 16.77
CA GLN A 169 -0.63 4.52 17.63
C GLN A 169 -0.96 5.85 18.31
N LEU A 170 -2.00 6.53 17.85
CA LEU A 170 -2.71 7.51 18.65
C LEU A 170 -3.95 6.80 19.18
N PHE A 171 -3.94 6.55 20.50
CA PHE A 171 -5.08 6.06 21.27
C PHE A 171 -6.18 7.11 21.32
#